data_AF-Q0HSW5-F1
#
_entry.id   AF-Q0HSW5-F1
#
_cell.length_a   1.000
_cell.length_b   1.000
_cell.length_c   1.000
_cell.angle_alpha   90.00
_cell.angle_beta   90.00
_cell.angle_gamma   90.00
#
_symmetry.space_group_name_H-M   'P 1'
#
loop_
_entity.id
_entity.type
_entity.pdbx_description
1 polymer ?
#
loop_
_entity_poly.entity_id
_entity_poly.type
_entity_poly.pdbx_seq_one_letter_code
_entity_poly.pdbx_strand_id
1 'polypeptide(L)'
;MSNESIKAEQDLIQEGVESEVSTEEASLIDELTQANFRIEELEQLLADALAKVEEQKDSVIRAAAEVDNIRRRAAMDVEKANKFALEKFANELLPVLDNMERALQGTNPQDETTKAIYEGVELTQKSFLTAVAKFGVKPIDPQGQAFNPDQHQAIGMQPSAEYPANTVMLVMQKGYELNSRLLRPAMVMVSQGGPSQEINIEA
;
A
#
# COMPACT_ATOMS: atom_id res chain seq x y z
N MET A 1 110.93 10.60 -1.63
CA MET A 1 110.24 11.09 -2.84
C MET A 1 109.21 10.09 -3.38
N SER A 2 109.31 8.77 -3.18
CA SER A 2 108.30 7.81 -3.66
C SER A 2 107.08 7.60 -2.75
N ASN A 3 107.13 7.98 -1.47
CA ASN A 3 106.04 7.68 -0.52
C ASN A 3 104.94 8.76 -0.48
N GLU A 4 105.25 10.01 -0.88
CA GLU A 4 104.26 11.10 -0.96
C GLU A 4 103.39 10.99 -2.22
N SER A 5 103.95 10.50 -3.33
CA SER A 5 103.19 10.27 -4.58
C SER A 5 102.12 9.19 -4.42
N ILE A 6 102.44 8.09 -3.73
CA ILE A 6 101.48 6.99 -3.48
C ILE A 6 100.35 7.46 -2.55
N LYS A 7 100.66 8.29 -1.55
CA LYS A 7 99.64 8.84 -0.65
C LYS A 7 98.69 9.80 -1.38
N ALA A 8 99.22 10.67 -2.24
CA ALA A 8 98.38 11.57 -3.05
C ALA A 8 97.46 10.81 -4.02
N GLU A 9 97.93 9.72 -4.63
CA GLU A 9 97.09 8.86 -5.47
C GLU A 9 96.03 8.09 -4.66
N GLN A 10 96.37 7.61 -3.45
CA GLN A 10 95.40 6.96 -2.55
C GLN A 10 94.33 7.92 -2.03
N ASP A 11 94.72 9.13 -1.60
CA ASP A 11 93.78 10.15 -1.13
C ASP A 11 92.82 10.57 -2.25
N LEU A 12 93.30 10.71 -3.50
CA LEU A 12 92.45 11.04 -4.66
C LEU A 12 91.48 9.90 -5.03
N ILE A 13 91.93 8.64 -4.95
CA ILE A 13 91.05 7.47 -5.17
C ILE A 13 89.99 7.41 -4.06
N GLN A 14 90.37 7.65 -2.80
CA GLN A 14 89.43 7.63 -1.68
C GLN A 14 88.41 8.76 -1.77
N GLU A 15 88.82 9.98 -2.10
CA GLU A 15 87.92 11.14 -2.26
C GLU A 15 86.95 10.94 -3.45
N GLY A 16 87.43 10.32 -4.54
CA GLY A 16 86.58 9.89 -5.66
C GLY A 16 85.55 8.84 -5.27
N VAL A 17 85.94 7.81 -4.51
CA VAL A 17 85.03 6.77 -4.00
C VAL A 17 84.02 7.36 -3.00
N GLU A 18 84.44 8.23 -2.08
CA GLU A 18 83.53 8.90 -1.13
C GLU A 18 82.54 9.84 -1.85
N SER A 19 82.99 10.55 -2.88
CA SER A 19 82.13 11.37 -3.76
C SER A 19 81.13 10.54 -4.56
N GLU A 20 81.56 9.41 -5.14
CA GLU A 20 80.68 8.50 -5.87
C GLU A 20 79.65 7.87 -4.93
N VAL A 21 80.07 7.37 -3.76
CA VAL A 21 79.17 6.82 -2.73
C VAL A 21 78.18 7.87 -2.24
N SER A 22 78.62 9.11 -1.99
CA SER A 22 77.71 10.19 -1.57
C SER A 22 76.71 10.57 -2.67
N THR A 23 77.11 10.50 -3.94
CA THR A 23 76.23 10.76 -5.09
C THR A 23 75.20 9.64 -5.28
N GLU A 24 75.63 8.38 -5.13
CA GLU A 24 74.75 7.21 -5.17
C GLU A 24 73.76 7.22 -4.00
N GLU A 25 74.20 7.52 -2.78
CA GLU A 25 73.33 7.67 -1.61
C GLU A 25 72.30 8.80 -1.80
N ALA A 26 72.71 9.95 -2.35
CA ALA A 26 71.79 11.05 -2.64
C ALA A 26 70.75 10.67 -3.72
N SER A 27 71.16 9.93 -4.76
CA SER A 27 70.25 9.40 -5.79
C SER A 27 69.26 8.41 -5.20
N LEU A 28 69.72 7.47 -4.37
CA LEU A 28 68.88 6.49 -3.68
C LEU A 28 67.88 7.15 -2.72
N ILE A 29 68.29 8.22 -2.02
CA ILE A 29 67.40 9.00 -1.14
C ILE A 29 66.33 9.73 -1.95
N ASP A 30 66.68 10.34 -3.08
CA ASP A 30 65.71 11.00 -3.97
C ASP A 30 64.71 9.99 -4.55
N GLU A 31 65.19 8.85 -5.06
CA GLU A 31 64.33 7.76 -5.56
C GLU A 31 63.39 7.22 -4.48
N LEU A 32 63.89 6.97 -3.26
CA LEU A 32 63.08 6.52 -2.14
C LEU A 32 62.03 7.58 -1.74
N THR A 33 62.42 8.86 -1.77
CA THR A 33 61.52 9.97 -1.46
C THR A 33 60.40 10.07 -2.50
N GLN A 34 60.72 9.99 -3.79
CA GLN A 34 59.73 9.97 -4.87
C GLN A 34 58.82 8.74 -4.79
N ALA A 35 59.38 7.57 -4.46
CA ALA A 35 58.61 6.35 -4.26
C ALA A 35 57.62 6.47 -3.09
N ASN A 36 58.05 7.05 -1.96
CA ASN A 36 57.18 7.30 -0.80
C ASN A 36 56.05 8.27 -1.13
N PHE A 37 56.34 9.39 -1.79
CA PHE A 37 55.29 10.33 -2.24
C PHE A 37 54.28 9.66 -3.18
N ARG A 38 54.75 8.78 -4.07
CA ARG A 38 53.87 8.04 -4.98
C ARG A 38 53.01 7.01 -4.23
N ILE A 39 53.56 6.36 -3.21
CA ILE A 39 52.81 5.43 -2.34
C ILE A 39 51.71 6.19 -1.60
N GLU A 40 52.01 7.32 -0.97
CA GLU A 40 51.02 8.15 -0.26
C GLU A 40 49.89 8.61 -1.19
N GLU A 41 50.22 9.07 -2.41
CA GLU A 41 49.22 9.44 -3.42
C GLU A 41 48.33 8.25 -3.82
N LEU A 42 48.92 7.08 -4.05
CA LEU A 42 48.19 5.86 -4.39
C LEU A 42 47.31 5.35 -3.25
N GLU A 43 47.77 5.46 -2.00
CA GLU A 43 46.99 5.11 -0.80
C GLU A 43 45.78 6.04 -0.63
N GLN A 44 45.96 7.34 -0.86
CA GLN A 44 44.86 8.31 -0.82
C GLN A 44 43.84 8.03 -1.94
N LEU A 45 44.30 7.81 -3.17
CA LEU A 45 43.43 7.45 -4.30
C LEU A 45 42.68 6.14 -4.05
N LEU A 46 43.33 5.15 -3.43
CA LEU A 46 42.71 3.88 -3.04
C LEU A 46 41.64 4.10 -1.95
N ALA A 47 41.94 4.90 -0.94
CA ALA A 47 41.00 5.24 0.13
C ALA A 47 39.75 5.95 -0.43
N ASP A 48 39.93 6.94 -1.30
CA ASP A 48 38.85 7.67 -1.96
C ASP A 48 38.02 6.74 -2.86
N ALA A 49 38.67 5.85 -3.62
CA ALA A 49 38.00 4.87 -4.45
C ALA A 49 37.17 3.88 -3.61
N LEU A 50 37.70 3.39 -2.48
CA LEU A 50 36.96 2.50 -1.57
C LEU A 50 35.77 3.21 -0.93
N ALA A 51 35.93 4.46 -0.51
CA ALA A 51 34.82 5.27 0.03
C ALA A 51 33.71 5.48 -1.02
N LYS A 52 34.10 5.79 -2.27
CA LYS A 52 33.17 5.93 -3.41
C LYS A 52 32.41 4.64 -3.70
N VAL A 53 33.11 3.50 -3.66
CA VAL A 53 32.51 2.18 -3.87
C VAL A 53 31.49 1.87 -2.78
N GLU A 54 31.78 2.21 -1.52
CA GLU A 54 30.85 1.98 -0.41
C GLU A 54 29.61 2.87 -0.51
N GLU A 55 29.78 4.15 -0.83
CA GLU A 55 28.68 5.09 -1.11
C GLU A 55 27.77 4.58 -2.25
N GLN A 56 28.37 4.10 -3.34
CA GLN A 56 27.63 3.55 -4.47
C GLN A 56 26.92 2.24 -4.13
N LYS A 57 27.53 1.36 -3.34
CA LYS A 57 26.87 0.12 -2.88
C LYS A 57 25.64 0.44 -2.04
N ASP A 58 25.77 1.34 -1.06
CA ASP A 58 24.63 1.76 -0.24
C ASP A 58 23.52 2.38 -1.09
N SER A 59 23.89 3.27 -2.03
CA SER A 59 22.95 3.86 -2.99
C SER A 59 22.22 2.81 -3.83
N VAL A 60 22.93 1.81 -4.35
CA VAL A 60 22.33 0.70 -5.15
C VAL A 60 21.39 -0.15 -4.30
N ILE A 61 21.75 -0.48 -3.06
CA ILE A 61 20.90 -1.26 -2.14
C ILE A 61 19.61 -0.47 -1.85
N ARG A 62 19.72 0.83 -1.55
CA ARG A 62 18.55 1.69 -1.32
C ARG A 62 17.67 1.79 -2.55
N ALA A 63 18.24 2.04 -3.72
CA ALA A 63 17.51 2.09 -4.98
C ALA A 63 16.80 0.75 -5.28
N ALA A 64 17.45 -0.38 -5.03
CA ALA A 64 16.82 -1.70 -5.19
C ALA A 64 15.62 -1.88 -4.24
N ALA A 65 15.73 -1.45 -2.98
CA ALA A 65 14.63 -1.49 -2.02
C ALA A 65 13.47 -0.56 -2.40
N GLU A 66 13.76 0.63 -2.94
CA GLU A 66 12.74 1.55 -3.45
C GLU A 66 11.97 0.95 -4.63
N VAL A 67 12.68 0.35 -5.59
CA VAL A 67 12.07 -0.31 -6.75
C VAL A 67 11.14 -1.46 -6.32
N ASP A 68 11.55 -2.28 -5.35
CA ASP A 68 10.72 -3.38 -4.85
C ASP A 68 9.45 -2.85 -4.16
N ASN A 69 9.58 -1.81 -3.33
CA ASN A 69 8.44 -1.16 -2.70
C ASN A 69 7.48 -0.53 -3.71
N ILE A 70 8.00 0.12 -4.76
CA ILE A 70 7.20 0.67 -5.86
C ILE A 70 6.46 -0.45 -6.58
N ARG A 71 7.13 -1.57 -6.89
CA ARG A 71 6.52 -2.72 -7.56
C ARG A 71 5.40 -3.32 -6.72
N ARG A 72 5.63 -3.54 -5.42
CA ARG A 72 4.62 -4.05 -4.48
C ARG A 72 3.42 -3.12 -4.40
N ARG A 73 3.66 -1.81 -4.29
CA ARG A 73 2.60 -0.79 -4.25
C ARG A 73 1.80 -0.75 -5.56
N ALA A 74 2.48 -0.75 -6.70
CA ALA A 74 1.83 -0.74 -8.01
C ALA A 74 0.94 -1.97 -8.22
N ALA A 75 1.39 -3.16 -7.79
CA ALA A 75 0.57 -4.37 -7.86
C ALA A 75 -0.71 -4.25 -7.02
N MET A 76 -0.61 -3.72 -5.79
CA MET A 76 -1.76 -3.47 -4.92
C MET A 76 -2.72 -2.43 -5.51
N ASP A 77 -2.20 -1.37 -6.12
CA ASP A 77 -3.00 -0.30 -6.72
C ASP A 77 -3.75 -0.82 -7.96
N VAL A 78 -3.12 -1.64 -8.80
CA VAL A 78 -3.77 -2.32 -9.94
C VAL A 78 -4.86 -3.28 -9.47
N GLU A 79 -4.59 -4.08 -8.44
CA GLU A 79 -5.59 -5.00 -7.88
C GLU A 79 -6.81 -4.25 -7.33
N LYS A 80 -6.58 -3.15 -6.59
CA LYS A 80 -7.65 -2.28 -6.08
C LYS A 80 -8.42 -1.63 -7.23
N ALA A 81 -7.72 -1.12 -8.25
CA ALA A 81 -8.35 -0.53 -9.41
C ALA A 81 -9.25 -1.54 -10.11
N ASN A 82 -8.82 -2.79 -10.29
CA ASN A 82 -9.65 -3.84 -10.89
C ASN A 82 -10.87 -4.19 -10.02
N LYS A 83 -10.69 -4.32 -8.70
CA LYS A 83 -11.78 -4.65 -7.77
C LYS A 83 -12.85 -3.54 -7.66
N PHE A 84 -12.47 -2.27 -7.82
CA PHE A 84 -13.35 -1.13 -7.60
C PHE A 84 -13.58 -0.26 -8.86
N ALA A 85 -13.13 -0.69 -10.04
CA ALA A 85 -13.33 0.04 -11.30
C ALA A 85 -14.80 0.35 -11.57
N LEU A 86 -15.68 -0.58 -11.20
CA LEU A 86 -17.13 -0.47 -11.43
C LEU A 86 -17.88 0.23 -10.29
N GLU A 87 -17.20 0.77 -9.27
CA GLU A 87 -17.84 1.40 -8.11
C GLU A 87 -18.79 2.54 -8.50
N LYS A 88 -18.32 3.49 -9.32
CA LYS A 88 -19.14 4.61 -9.78
C LYS A 88 -20.32 4.14 -10.63
N PHE A 89 -20.09 3.18 -11.52
CA PHE A 89 -21.14 2.63 -12.37
C PHE A 89 -22.19 1.87 -11.54
N ALA A 90 -21.76 1.07 -10.57
CA ALA A 90 -22.66 0.36 -9.67
C ALA A 90 -23.51 1.32 -8.83
N ASN A 91 -22.94 2.43 -8.34
CA ASN A 91 -23.69 3.46 -7.62
C ASN A 91 -24.82 4.07 -8.46
N GLU A 92 -24.58 4.37 -9.74
CA GLU A 92 -25.60 4.90 -10.66
C GLU A 92 -26.68 3.86 -10.99
N LEU A 93 -26.41 2.57 -10.82
CA LEU A 93 -27.39 1.49 -11.03
C LEU A 93 -28.29 1.24 -9.82
N LEU A 94 -27.91 1.66 -8.61
CA LEU A 94 -28.70 1.40 -7.41
C LEU A 94 -30.12 2.02 -7.48
N PRO A 95 -30.31 3.27 -7.96
CA PRO A 95 -31.65 3.84 -8.13
C PRO A 95 -32.55 3.03 -9.06
N VAL A 96 -31.99 2.33 -10.05
CA VAL A 96 -32.75 1.46 -10.95
C VAL A 96 -33.30 0.26 -10.18
N LEU A 97 -32.46 -0.38 -9.36
CA LEU A 97 -32.88 -1.46 -8.46
C LEU A 97 -33.93 -0.98 -7.46
N ASP A 98 -33.75 0.19 -6.87
CA ASP A 98 -34.72 0.77 -5.93
C ASP A 98 -36.08 1.01 -6.57
N ASN A 99 -36.10 1.47 -7.82
CA ASN A 99 -37.35 1.69 -8.55
C ASN A 99 -38.04 0.38 -8.92
N MET A 100 -37.28 -0.69 -9.24
CA MET A 100 -37.85 -2.03 -9.41
C MET A 100 -38.45 -2.55 -8.10
N GLU A 101 -37.76 -2.38 -6.96
CA GLU A 101 -38.29 -2.76 -5.65
C GLU A 101 -39.56 -1.98 -5.30
N ARG A 102 -39.56 -0.67 -5.53
CA ARG A 102 -40.73 0.19 -5.31
C ARG A 102 -41.91 -0.22 -6.18
N ALA A 103 -41.67 -0.60 -7.44
CA ALA A 103 -42.71 -1.07 -8.34
C ALA A 103 -43.33 -2.40 -7.86
N LEU A 104 -42.50 -3.33 -7.39
CA LEU A 104 -42.97 -4.60 -6.82
C LEU A 104 -43.74 -4.39 -5.51
N GLN A 105 -43.26 -3.53 -4.62
CA GLN A 105 -43.95 -3.20 -3.36
C GLN A 105 -45.28 -2.46 -3.58
N GLY A 106 -45.36 -1.63 -4.62
CA GLY A 106 -46.56 -0.85 -4.94
C GLY A 106 -47.64 -1.62 -5.72
N THR A 107 -47.36 -2.85 -6.13
CA THR A 107 -48.27 -3.66 -6.97
C THR A 107 -48.75 -4.88 -6.19
N ASN A 108 -50.06 -5.14 -6.19
CA ASN A 108 -50.58 -6.35 -5.58
C ASN A 108 -50.23 -7.56 -6.47
N PRO A 109 -49.48 -8.56 -5.97
CA PRO A 109 -49.10 -9.74 -6.76
C PRO A 109 -50.28 -10.61 -7.18
N GLN A 110 -51.45 -10.47 -6.53
CA GLN A 110 -52.67 -11.23 -6.83
C GLN A 110 -53.67 -10.47 -7.71
N ASP A 111 -53.36 -9.23 -8.10
CA ASP A 111 -54.21 -8.49 -9.03
C ASP A 111 -53.99 -8.99 -10.46
N GLU A 112 -54.97 -9.74 -10.98
CA GLU A 112 -54.95 -10.34 -12.31
C GLU A 112 -54.73 -9.31 -13.44
N THR A 113 -55.06 -8.03 -13.22
CA THR A 113 -54.84 -6.98 -14.23
C THR A 113 -53.37 -6.58 -14.36
N THR A 114 -52.59 -6.69 -13.28
CA THR A 114 -51.17 -6.29 -13.23
C THR A 114 -50.21 -7.45 -13.06
N LYS A 115 -50.71 -8.67 -12.83
CA LYS A 115 -49.92 -9.87 -12.53
C LYS A 115 -48.79 -10.14 -13.52
N ALA A 116 -49.07 -10.11 -14.83
CA ALA A 116 -48.06 -10.33 -15.86
C ALA A 116 -46.94 -9.26 -15.83
N ILE A 117 -47.28 -8.02 -15.47
CA ILE A 117 -46.32 -6.93 -15.31
C ILE A 117 -45.48 -7.16 -14.04
N TYR A 118 -46.12 -7.51 -12.92
CA TYR A 118 -45.45 -7.83 -11.67
C TYR A 118 -44.39 -8.94 -11.88
N GLU A 119 -44.80 -10.07 -12.46
CA GLU A 119 -43.90 -11.19 -12.76
C GLU A 119 -42.75 -10.78 -13.69
N GLY A 120 -43.03 -9.96 -14.71
CA GLY A 120 -42.01 -9.43 -15.61
C GLY A 120 -40.97 -8.56 -14.90
N VAL A 121 -41.40 -7.69 -13.99
CA VAL A 121 -40.51 -6.84 -13.19
C VAL A 121 -39.69 -7.68 -12.22
N GLU A 122 -40.31 -8.66 -11.55
CA GLU A 122 -39.63 -9.56 -10.60
C GLU A 122 -38.54 -10.39 -11.30
N LEU A 123 -38.84 -10.97 -12.45
CA LEU A 123 -37.87 -11.72 -13.26
C LEU A 123 -36.73 -10.83 -13.75
N THR A 124 -37.03 -9.59 -14.13
CA THR A 124 -36.02 -8.62 -14.57
C THR A 124 -35.11 -8.24 -13.42
N GLN A 125 -35.67 -7.95 -12.23
CA GLN A 125 -34.92 -7.62 -11.03
C GLN A 125 -33.99 -8.77 -10.62
N LYS A 126 -34.51 -10.00 -10.60
CA LYS A 126 -33.71 -11.20 -10.30
C LYS A 126 -32.56 -11.39 -11.29
N SER A 127 -32.83 -11.21 -12.57
CA SER A 127 -31.82 -11.29 -13.63
C SER A 127 -30.76 -10.20 -13.49
N PHE A 128 -31.18 -8.97 -13.12
CA PHE A 128 -30.29 -7.85 -12.85
C PHE A 128 -29.38 -8.14 -11.65
N LEU A 129 -29.95 -8.56 -10.52
CA LEU A 129 -29.20 -8.92 -9.31
C LEU A 129 -28.19 -10.04 -9.60
N THR A 130 -28.59 -11.04 -10.39
CA THR A 130 -27.69 -12.12 -10.85
C THR A 130 -26.56 -11.59 -11.72
N ALA A 131 -26.83 -10.62 -12.60
CA ALA A 131 -25.83 -10.01 -13.47
C ALA A 131 -24.81 -9.20 -12.66
N VAL A 132 -25.25 -8.33 -11.75
CA VAL A 132 -24.35 -7.50 -10.94
C VAL A 132 -23.57 -8.31 -9.90
N ALA A 133 -24.14 -9.43 -9.40
CA ALA A 133 -23.45 -10.35 -8.50
C ALA A 133 -22.18 -10.96 -9.11
N LYS A 134 -22.15 -11.19 -10.44
CA LYS A 134 -20.95 -11.66 -11.14
C LYS A 134 -19.78 -10.67 -11.07
N PHE A 135 -20.09 -9.38 -10.89
CA PHE A 135 -19.10 -8.33 -10.73
C PHE A 135 -18.80 -8.01 -9.26
N GLY A 136 -19.34 -8.81 -8.33
CA GLY A 136 -19.11 -8.66 -6.89
C GLY A 136 -20.07 -7.70 -6.18
N VAL A 137 -21.13 -7.24 -6.86
CA VAL A 137 -22.19 -6.42 -6.22
C VAL A 137 -23.16 -7.33 -5.48
N LYS A 138 -23.34 -7.14 -4.18
CA LYS A 138 -24.27 -7.94 -3.37
C LYS A 138 -25.26 -7.03 -2.63
N PRO A 139 -26.54 -7.43 -2.55
CA PRO A 139 -27.51 -6.73 -1.72
C PRO A 139 -27.24 -6.99 -0.23
N ILE A 140 -27.45 -5.95 0.57
CA ILE A 140 -27.48 -6.01 2.03
C ILE A 140 -28.94 -5.84 2.43
N ASP A 141 -29.56 -6.96 2.83
CA ASP A 141 -30.94 -7.03 3.30
C ASP A 141 -30.96 -7.51 4.76
N PRO A 142 -30.83 -6.59 5.74
CA PRO A 142 -30.62 -6.95 7.13
C PRO A 142 -31.91 -7.19 7.91
N GLN A 143 -33.05 -7.44 7.25
CA GLN A 143 -34.31 -7.67 7.96
C GLN A 143 -34.18 -8.83 8.98
N GLY A 144 -34.57 -8.57 10.24
CA GLY A 144 -34.45 -9.52 11.34
C GLY A 144 -33.04 -9.68 11.93
N GLN A 145 -32.03 -8.96 11.42
CA GLN A 145 -30.67 -8.99 11.94
C GLN A 145 -30.42 -7.85 12.92
N ALA A 146 -29.39 -7.99 13.76
CA ALA A 146 -28.95 -6.92 14.64
C ALA A 146 -28.50 -5.70 13.83
N PHE A 147 -28.81 -4.50 14.33
CA PHE A 147 -28.39 -3.26 13.69
C PHE A 147 -26.85 -3.13 13.73
N ASN A 148 -26.23 -3.00 12.56
CA ASN A 148 -24.80 -2.76 12.39
C ASN A 148 -24.58 -1.35 11.80
N PRO A 149 -24.02 -0.39 12.56
CA PRO A 149 -23.73 0.96 12.07
C PRO A 149 -22.80 1.02 10.85
N ASP A 150 -21.93 0.01 10.66
CA ASP A 150 -20.97 -0.01 9.54
C ASP A 150 -21.63 -0.35 8.21
N GLN A 151 -22.84 -0.92 8.23
CA GLN A 151 -23.56 -1.39 7.03
C GLN A 151 -24.96 -0.80 6.90
N HIS A 152 -25.54 -0.31 8.00
CA HIS A 152 -26.93 0.12 8.06
C HIS A 152 -27.04 1.57 8.54
N GLN A 153 -27.99 2.30 7.94
CA GLN A 153 -28.38 3.63 8.35
C GLN A 153 -29.77 3.56 9.00
N ALA A 154 -29.85 3.81 10.30
CA ALA A 154 -31.12 3.87 11.01
C ALA A 154 -31.87 5.16 10.64
N ILE A 155 -33.08 5.04 10.10
CA ILE A 155 -33.95 6.19 9.80
C ILE A 155 -34.89 6.55 10.97
N GLY A 156 -35.04 5.63 11.91
CA GLY A 156 -35.93 5.77 13.05
C GLY A 156 -35.98 4.49 13.87
N MET A 157 -36.55 4.60 15.06
CA MET A 157 -36.79 3.48 15.96
C MET A 157 -38.27 3.38 16.29
N GLN A 158 -38.80 2.16 16.38
CA GLN A 158 -40.19 1.94 16.74
C GLN A 158 -40.32 0.76 17.71
N PRO A 159 -41.26 0.79 18.67
CA PRO A 159 -41.58 -0.38 19.48
C PRO A 159 -42.04 -1.55 18.61
N SER A 160 -41.54 -2.75 18.89
CA SER A 160 -41.99 -3.97 18.21
C SER A 160 -42.06 -5.11 19.21
N ALA A 161 -43.21 -5.78 19.26
CA ALA A 161 -43.37 -7.01 20.04
C ALA A 161 -42.71 -8.22 19.36
N GLU A 162 -42.46 -8.14 18.05
CA GLU A 162 -41.92 -9.22 17.24
C GLU A 162 -40.39 -9.26 17.23
N TYR A 163 -39.75 -8.08 17.28
CA TYR A 163 -38.30 -7.94 17.18
C TYR A 163 -37.69 -7.45 18.50
N PRO A 164 -36.63 -8.10 19.01
CA PRO A 164 -35.87 -7.61 20.17
C PRO A 164 -35.31 -6.20 19.94
N ALA A 165 -34.97 -5.51 21.03
CA ALA A 165 -34.30 -4.21 20.96
C ALA A 165 -33.03 -4.28 20.10
N ASN A 166 -32.75 -3.20 19.36
CA ASN A 166 -31.61 -3.06 18.47
C ASN A 166 -31.58 -4.05 17.27
N THR A 167 -32.74 -4.55 16.85
CA THR A 167 -32.90 -5.42 15.68
C THR A 167 -33.56 -4.65 14.53
N VAL A 168 -33.13 -4.88 13.29
CA VAL A 168 -33.77 -4.29 12.11
C VAL A 168 -35.15 -4.93 11.89
N MET A 169 -36.21 -4.13 12.03
CA MET A 169 -37.59 -4.61 11.81
C MET A 169 -37.98 -4.55 10.33
N LEU A 170 -37.57 -3.49 9.65
CA LEU A 170 -38.00 -3.17 8.29
C LEU A 170 -36.86 -2.51 7.54
N VAL A 171 -36.65 -2.95 6.31
CA VAL A 171 -35.68 -2.38 5.38
C VAL A 171 -36.45 -1.49 4.41
N MET A 172 -36.22 -0.18 4.50
CA MET A 172 -36.89 0.82 3.66
C MET A 172 -36.23 0.92 2.28
N GLN A 173 -34.92 0.72 2.25
CA GLN A 173 -34.13 0.70 1.03
C GLN A 173 -32.94 -0.22 1.28
N LYS A 174 -32.75 -1.21 0.41
CA LYS A 174 -31.64 -2.14 0.56
C LYS A 174 -30.29 -1.45 0.39
N GLY A 175 -29.32 -1.94 1.15
CA GLY A 175 -27.93 -1.56 0.99
C GLY A 175 -27.26 -2.40 -0.09
N TYR A 176 -26.08 -2.00 -0.54
CA TYR A 176 -25.28 -2.77 -1.48
C TYR A 176 -23.80 -2.66 -1.16
N GLU A 177 -23.07 -3.75 -1.37
CA GLU A 177 -21.61 -3.79 -1.32
C GLU A 177 -21.03 -4.23 -2.66
N LEU A 178 -19.83 -3.76 -2.99
CA LEU A 178 -19.02 -4.19 -4.12
C LEU A 178 -17.71 -4.77 -3.57
N ASN A 179 -17.46 -6.06 -3.78
CA ASN A 179 -16.22 -6.71 -3.35
C ASN A 179 -15.87 -6.41 -1.87
N SER A 180 -16.87 -6.54 -0.98
CA SER A 180 -16.78 -6.26 0.46
C SER A 180 -16.57 -4.79 0.86
N ARG A 181 -16.72 -3.85 -0.07
CA ARG A 181 -16.78 -2.41 0.21
C ARG A 181 -18.21 -1.93 0.11
N LEU A 182 -18.67 -1.19 1.11
CA LEU A 182 -20.01 -0.61 1.11
C LEU A 182 -20.15 0.44 -0.01
N LEU A 183 -21.14 0.26 -0.88
CA LEU A 183 -21.55 1.26 -1.88
C LEU A 183 -22.56 2.23 -1.27
N ARG A 184 -23.59 1.66 -0.64
CA ARG A 184 -24.65 2.39 0.04
C ARG A 184 -25.14 1.59 1.24
N PRO A 185 -25.26 2.19 2.43
CA PRO A 185 -25.85 1.51 3.59
C PRO A 185 -27.32 1.20 3.36
N ALA A 186 -27.82 0.14 3.99
CA ALA A 186 -29.25 -0.16 4.01
C ALA A 186 -29.97 0.84 4.92
N MET A 187 -31.04 1.48 4.43
CA MET A 187 -31.88 2.32 5.29
C MET A 187 -32.90 1.47 6.02
N VAL A 188 -32.88 1.52 7.35
CA VAL A 188 -33.61 0.57 8.18
C VAL A 188 -34.37 1.24 9.33
N MET A 189 -35.48 0.63 9.73
CA MET A 189 -36.14 0.91 11.01
C MET A 189 -35.69 -0.11 12.05
N VAL A 190 -35.28 0.38 13.22
CA VAL A 190 -34.74 -0.45 14.30
C VAL A 190 -35.77 -0.61 15.41
N SER A 191 -35.92 -1.81 15.95
CA SER A 191 -36.81 -2.10 17.07
C SER A 191 -36.26 -1.51 18.37
N GLN A 192 -37.13 -0.89 19.17
CA GLN A 192 -36.86 -0.54 20.57
C GLN A 192 -37.06 -1.72 21.53
N GLY A 193 -37.50 -2.88 21.02
CA GLY A 193 -37.98 -4.01 21.80
C GLY A 193 -39.48 -3.90 22.10
N GLY A 194 -40.02 -4.94 22.73
CA GLY A 194 -41.36 -4.88 23.33
C GLY A 194 -41.38 -3.87 24.48
N PRO A 195 -42.56 -3.40 24.91
CA PRO A 195 -42.67 -2.46 26.02
C PRO A 195 -41.92 -3.05 27.23
N SER A 196 -40.78 -2.45 27.54
CA SER A 196 -40.10 -2.73 28.80
C SER A 196 -41.08 -2.28 29.87
N GLN A 197 -41.57 -3.22 30.68
CA GLN A 197 -42.31 -2.89 31.89
C GLN A 197 -41.50 -1.80 32.59
N GLU A 198 -42.07 -0.60 32.68
CA GLU A 198 -41.54 0.45 33.53
C GLU A 198 -41.40 -0.19 34.91
N ILE A 199 -40.17 -0.47 35.33
CA ILE A 199 -39.89 -0.83 36.70
C ILE A 199 -40.18 0.46 37.47
N ASN A 200 -41.42 0.55 37.95
CA ASN A 200 -41.89 1.64 38.78
C ASN A 200 -41.11 1.53 40.09
N ILE A 201 -40.00 2.28 40.19
CA ILE A 201 -39.30 2.44 41.46
C ILE A 201 -40.15 3.42 42.27
N GLU A 202 -41.16 2.89 42.94
CA GLU A 202 -41.92 3.64 43.95
C GLU A 202 -40.96 4.01 45.10
N ALA A 203 -40.80 5.33 45.24
CA ALA A 203 -40.29 6.17 46.33
C ALA A 203 -39.59 5.50 47.53
#